data_AF-A0A7V1D4W0-F1
#
_entry.id   AF-A0A7V1D4W0-F1
#
_cell.length_a   1.000
_cell.length_b   1.000
_cell.length_c   1.000
_cell.angle_alpha   90.00
_cell.angle_beta   90.00
_cell.angle_gamma   90.00
#
_symmetry.space_group_name_H-M   'P 1'
#
loop_
_entity.id
_entity.type
_entity.pdbx_description
1 polymer ?
#
loop_
_entity_poly.entity_id
_entity_poly.type
_entity_poly.pdbx_seq_one_letter_code
_entity_poly.pdbx_strand_id
1 'polypeptide(L)'
;IIIKAPDIAENGAVVPVKVDARKMSGVSSIAILAEKNPTPLIANFKLGKSTQAFVSTRIKMGKTSNVIAVVTAGGAVTSARKEVKVTIGGCGG
;
A
#
# COMPACT_ATOMS: atom_id res chain seq x y z
N ILE A 1 -0.61 3.59 -11.51
CA ILE A 1 -0.42 3.48 -10.05
C ILE A 1 1.06 3.23 -9.79
N ILE A 2 1.73 4.08 -9.03
CA ILE A 2 3.14 3.92 -8.68
C ILE A 2 3.24 3.62 -7.19
N ILE A 3 3.89 2.52 -6.84
CA ILE A 3 4.18 2.15 -5.45
C ILE A 3 5.66 2.45 -5.19
N LYS A 4 5.93 3.34 -4.22
CA LYS A 4 7.28 3.55 -3.70
C LYS A 4 7.37 2.91 -2.33
N ALA A 5 8.16 1.87 -2.23
CA ALA A 5 8.55 1.17 -1.02
C ALA A 5 10.04 0.80 -1.16
N PRO A 6 10.76 0.55 -0.06
CA PRO A 6 12.13 0.05 -0.14
C PRO A 6 12.13 -1.36 -0.76
N ASP A 7 13.24 -1.77 -1.37
CA ASP A 7 13.39 -3.16 -1.84
C ASP A 7 13.65 -4.12 -0.67
N ILE A 8 14.29 -3.61 0.39
CA ILE A 8 14.56 -4.31 1.65
C ILE A 8 14.14 -3.40 2.81
N ALA A 9 13.29 -3.92 3.70
CA ALA A 9 12.92 -3.33 4.97
C ALA A 9 13.65 -4.06 6.10
N GLU A 10 14.60 -3.36 6.73
CA GLU A 10 15.33 -3.90 7.89
C GLU A 10 14.42 -4.08 9.10
N ASN A 11 13.48 -3.14 9.28
CA ASN A 11 12.48 -3.18 10.34
C ASN A 11 11.07 -3.29 9.74
N GLY A 12 10.52 -4.50 9.76
CA GLY A 12 9.17 -4.79 9.31
C GLY A 12 8.09 -4.11 10.14
N ALA A 13 8.38 -3.58 11.34
CA ALA A 13 7.36 -2.85 12.12
C ALA A 13 7.05 -1.47 11.53
N VAL A 14 7.95 -0.92 10.70
CA VAL A 14 7.84 0.44 10.16
C VAL A 14 8.36 0.49 8.72
N VAL A 15 7.57 -0.02 7.78
CA VAL A 15 7.90 0.03 6.35
C VAL A 15 7.24 1.25 5.69
N PRO A 16 8.01 2.22 5.16
CA PRO A 16 7.43 3.36 4.47
C PRO A 16 6.89 2.96 3.09
N VAL A 17 5.62 3.30 2.83
CA VAL A 17 4.94 3.03 1.57
C VAL A 17 4.26 4.30 1.07
N LYS A 18 4.48 4.60 -0.20
CA LYS A 18 3.75 5.65 -0.93
C LYS A 18 3.02 5.05 -2.12
N VAL A 19 1.75 5.41 -2.27
CA VAL A 19 0.94 5.07 -3.44
C VAL A 19 0.59 6.37 -4.16
N ASP A 20 1.04 6.48 -5.41
CA ASP A 20 0.75 7.62 -6.28
C ASP A 20 -0.17 7.18 -7.42
N ALA A 21 -1.41 7.65 -7.35
CA ALA A 21 -2.44 7.48 -8.36
C ALA A 21 -2.91 8.83 -8.94
N ARG A 22 -2.14 9.91 -8.76
CA ARG A 22 -2.52 11.27 -9.23
C ARG A 22 -2.70 11.39 -10.74
N LYS A 23 -2.13 10.45 -11.52
CA LYS A 23 -2.32 10.36 -12.98
C LYS A 23 -3.67 9.75 -13.39
N MET A 24 -4.49 9.29 -12.43
CA MET A 24 -5.83 8.74 -12.68
C MET A 24 -6.89 9.76 -12.30
N SER A 25 -7.92 9.90 -13.14
CA SER A 25 -9.10 10.73 -12.84
C SER A 25 -10.14 9.94 -12.03
N GLY A 26 -10.90 10.64 -11.18
CA GLY A 26 -12.04 10.06 -10.49
C GLY A 26 -11.71 8.99 -9.44
N VAL A 27 -10.51 9.03 -8.85
CA VAL A 27 -10.10 8.09 -7.78
C VAL A 27 -10.96 8.33 -6.54
N SER A 28 -11.65 7.29 -6.08
CA SER A 28 -12.52 7.32 -4.89
C SER A 28 -11.92 6.55 -3.71
N SER A 29 -11.04 5.59 -3.97
CA SER A 29 -10.33 4.89 -2.90
C SER A 29 -8.96 4.37 -3.29
N ILE A 30 -8.10 4.25 -2.28
CA ILE A 30 -6.81 3.57 -2.34
C ILE A 30 -6.73 2.61 -1.15
N ALA A 31 -6.64 1.31 -1.41
CA ALA A 31 -6.36 0.30 -0.40
C ALA A 31 -4.92 -0.21 -0.53
N ILE A 32 -4.28 -0.46 0.61
CA ILE A 32 -2.94 -1.03 0.70
C ILE A 32 -3.04 -2.39 1.37
N LEU A 33 -2.44 -3.40 0.76
CA LEU A 33 -2.37 -4.75 1.28
C LEU A 33 -0.92 -5.22 1.41
N ALA A 34 -0.65 -6.02 2.44
CA ALA A 34 0.56 -6.81 2.59
C ALA A 34 0.18 -8.29 2.53
N GLU A 35 0.42 -8.92 1.38
CA GLU A 35 -0.15 -10.21 0.99
C GLU A 35 0.04 -11.34 2.02
N LYS A 36 1.18 -11.37 2.71
CA LYS A 36 1.53 -12.46 3.64
C LYS A 36 1.42 -12.08 5.12
N ASN A 37 0.82 -10.93 5.43
CA ASN A 37 0.49 -10.61 6.82
C ASN A 37 -0.73 -11.42 7.30
N PRO A 38 -0.86 -11.69 8.61
CA PRO A 38 -2.07 -12.30 9.17
C PRO A 38 -3.35 -11.54 8.83
N THR A 39 -3.26 -10.20 8.80
CA THR A 39 -4.30 -9.31 8.29
C THR A 39 -3.77 -8.63 7.02
N PRO A 40 -4.15 -9.10 5.81
CA PRO A 40 -3.59 -8.57 4.57
C PRO A 40 -3.99 -7.13 4.29
N LEU A 41 -5.23 -6.74 4.58
CA LEU A 41 -5.71 -5.37 4.40
C LEU A 41 -5.10 -4.47 5.47
N ILE A 42 -4.18 -3.60 5.08
CA ILE A 42 -3.50 -2.68 6.01
C ILE A 42 -4.32 -1.41 6.21
N ALA A 43 -4.81 -0.84 5.12
CA ALA A 43 -5.57 0.40 5.14
C ALA A 43 -6.44 0.53 3.90
N ASN A 44 -7.57 1.22 4.04
CA ASN A 44 -8.43 1.63 2.94
C ASN A 44 -8.75 3.13 3.10
N PHE A 45 -8.14 3.95 2.24
CA PHE A 45 -8.32 5.39 2.23
C PHE A 45 -9.47 5.73 1.27
N LYS A 46 -10.58 6.21 1.81
CA LYS A 46 -11.66 6.81 1.01
C LYS A 46 -11.30 8.27 0.74
N LEU A 47 -11.26 8.66 -0.53
CA LEU A 47 -10.83 9.98 -0.95
C LEU A 47 -12.05 10.84 -1.31
N GLY A 48 -12.06 12.09 -0.85
CA GLY A 48 -13.04 13.07 -1.27
C GLY A 48 -12.76 13.55 -2.69
N LYS A 49 -13.76 14.14 -3.35
CA LYS A 49 -13.65 14.61 -4.75
C LYS A 49 -12.50 15.60 -4.99
N SER A 50 -12.13 16.38 -3.98
CA SER A 50 -11.06 17.38 -4.06
C SER A 50 -9.71 16.90 -3.47
N THR A 51 -9.61 15.64 -3.07
CA THR A 51 -8.40 15.07 -2.47
C THR A 51 -7.45 14.57 -3.56
N GLN A 52 -6.16 14.90 -3.47
CA GLN A 52 -5.17 14.32 -4.37
C GLN A 52 -5.04 12.82 -4.13
N ALA A 53 -5.01 12.03 -5.21
CA ALA A 53 -4.89 10.57 -5.16
C ALA A 53 -3.45 10.12 -4.82
N PHE A 54 -2.98 10.52 -3.64
CA PHE A 54 -1.66 10.24 -3.13
C PHE A 54 -1.74 9.88 -1.65
N VAL A 55 -1.16 8.74 -1.29
CA VAL A 55 -1.09 8.25 0.10
C VAL A 55 0.37 8.02 0.45
N SER A 56 0.79 8.47 1.62
CA SER A 56 2.09 8.19 2.22
C SER A 56 1.87 7.73 3.65
N THR A 57 2.27 6.51 3.96
CA THR A 57 2.09 5.93 5.29
C THR A 57 3.23 4.98 5.65
N ARG A 58 3.25 4.52 6.89
CA ARG A 58 4.12 3.44 7.37
C ARG A 58 3.25 2.24 7.70
N ILE A 59 3.65 1.05 7.26
CA ILE A 59 2.91 -0.19 7.46
C ILE A 59 3.76 -1.21 8.23
N LYS A 60 3.09 -2.11 8.96
CA LYS A 60 3.73 -3.30 9.53
C LYS A 60 3.75 -4.41 8.47
N MET A 61 4.89 -5.09 8.32
CA MET A 61 5.08 -6.27 7.48
C MET A 61 5.71 -7.39 8.31
N GLY A 62 5.11 -8.57 8.32
CA GLY A 62 5.56 -9.71 9.12
C GLY A 62 6.70 -10.49 8.45
N LYS A 63 6.75 -10.48 7.11
CA LYS A 63 7.72 -11.22 6.29
C LYS A 63 7.78 -10.64 4.89
N THR A 64 8.78 -11.06 4.10
CA THR A 64 8.89 -10.73 2.67
C THR A 64 7.60 -11.03 1.94
N SER A 65 7.00 -10.01 1.31
CA SER A 65 5.76 -10.14 0.56
C SER A 65 5.57 -9.01 -0.44
N ASN A 66 4.57 -9.17 -1.31
CA ASN A 66 4.08 -8.06 -2.11
C ASN A 66 3.33 -7.05 -1.23
N VAL A 67 3.65 -5.78 -1.43
CA VAL A 67 2.78 -4.65 -1.10
C VAL A 67 1.93 -4.37 -2.33
N ILE A 68 0.62 -4.45 -2.17
CA ILE A 68 -0.36 -4.30 -3.25
C ILE A 68 -1.16 -3.04 -3.00
N ALA A 69 -1.23 -2.17 -4.00
CA ALA A 69 -2.12 -1.01 -3.99
C ALA A 69 -3.31 -1.30 -4.90
N VAL A 70 -4.52 -1.25 -4.35
CA VAL A 70 -5.78 -1.38 -5.08
C VAL A 70 -6.43 -0.01 -5.15
N VAL A 71 -6.74 0.47 -6.34
CA VAL A 71 -7.27 1.81 -6.59
C VAL A 71 -8.62 1.68 -7.30
N THR A 72 -9.65 2.29 -6.71
CA THR A 72 -10.96 2.42 -7.36
C THR A 72 -11.06 3.81 -7.98
N ALA A 73 -11.33 3.87 -9.28
CA ALA A 73 -11.48 5.11 -10.02
C ALA A 73 -12.62 4.99 -11.03
N GLY A 74 -13.60 5.90 -10.96
CA GLY A 74 -14.76 5.89 -11.87
C GLY A 74 -15.56 4.58 -11.87
N GLY A 75 -15.55 3.82 -10.76
CA GLY A 75 -16.19 2.51 -10.64
C GLY A 75 -15.33 1.31 -11.07
N ALA A 76 -14.20 1.54 -11.75
CA ALA A 76 -13.25 0.49 -12.10
C ALA A 76 -12.24 0.27 -10.97
N VAL A 77 -11.88 -1.00 -10.73
CA VAL A 77 -10.86 -1.38 -9.75
C VAL A 77 -9.60 -1.82 -10.49
N THR A 78 -8.47 -1.23 -10.15
CA THR A 78 -7.16 -1.56 -10.72
C THR A 78 -6.15 -1.76 -9.61
N SER A 79 -5.05 -2.47 -9.88
CA SER A 79 -4.03 -2.72 -8.87
C SER A 79 -2.61 -2.60 -9.42
N ALA A 80 -1.68 -2.33 -8.52
CA ALA A 80 -0.24 -2.47 -8.74
C ALA A 80 0.37 -3.22 -7.55
N ARG A 81 1.53 -3.83 -7.76
CA ARG A 81 2.26 -4.55 -6.71
C ARG A 81 3.75 -4.22 -6.74
N LYS A 82 4.37 -4.22 -5.57
CA LYS A 82 5.82 -4.14 -5.40
C LYS A 82 6.24 -5.14 -4.32
N GLU A 83 7.22 -5.99 -4.62
CA GLU A 83 7.82 -6.86 -3.60
C GLU A 83 8.69 -6.03 -2.63
N VAL A 84 8.57 -6.34 -1.34
CA VAL A 84 9.43 -5.79 -0.28
C VAL A 84 9.98 -6.96 0.53
N LYS A 85 11.30 -7.07 0.58
CA LYS A 85 11.98 -8.06 1.42
C LYS A 85 12.04 -7.57 2.86
N VAL A 86 11.78 -8.43 3.84
CA VAL A 86 11.83 -8.08 5.27
C VAL A 86 12.86 -8.96 5.94
N THR A 87 13.81 -8.36 6.67
CA THR A 87 14.81 -9.11 7.44
C THR A 87 14.32 -9.38 8.87
N ILE A 88 13.77 -8.36 9.54
CA ILE A 88 13.16 -8.49 10.87
C ILE A 88 11.66 -8.23 10.74
N GLY A 89 10.84 -9.27 10.88
CA GLY A 89 9.39 -9.16 10.84
C GLY A 89 8.82 -8.28 11.96
N GLY A 90 7.73 -7.56 11.70
CA GLY A 90 7.12 -6.65 12.69
C GLY A 90 5.59 -6.62 12.73
N CYS A 91 4.92 -7.61 12.10
CA CYS A 91 3.47 -7.79 12.15
C CYS A 91 3.14 -9.09 12.90
N GLY A 92 3.04 -9.03 14.23
CA GLY A 92 2.84 -10.22 15.09
C GLY A 92 2.73 -9.93 16.59
N GLY A 93 2.44 -8.69 16.96
CA GLY A 93 2.27 -8.23 18.34
C GLY A 93 1.33 -7.04 18.40
#